data_AF-A0A958GBE4-F1
#
_entry.id   AF-A0A958GBE4-F1
#
_cell.length_a   1.000
_cell.length_b   1.000
_cell.length_c   1.000
_cell.angle_alpha   90.00
_cell.angle_beta   90.00
_cell.angle_gamma   90.00
#
_symmetry.space_group_name_H-M   'P 1'
#
loop_
_entity.id
_entity.type
_entity.pdbx_description
1 polymer ?
#
loop_
_entity_poly.entity_id
_entity_poly.type
_entity_poly.pdbx_seq_one_letter_code
_entity_poly.pdbx_strand_id
1 'polypeptide(L)'
;NMPFYVQRGKIPSKRHIQFRDAKGNLYHEEHISREGFSDVYSNLYHIHPPTRVAEVGKFTPLALKAAEDRVHRHRHLETYKFEAKGDIFTGRRALAFNNDVAMFT
;
A
#
# COMPACT_ATOMS: atom_id res chain seq x y z
N ASN A 1 25.96 4.59 -5.48
CA ASN A 1 25.47 4.43 -4.10
C ASN A 1 24.46 3.30 -4.11
N MET A 2 24.86 2.06 -3.81
CA MET A 2 23.88 0.95 -3.79
C MET A 2 22.90 1.19 -2.64
N PRO A 3 21.59 1.02 -2.83
CA PRO A 3 20.66 1.09 -1.71
C PRO A 3 21.08 0.05 -0.67
N PHE A 4 21.13 0.46 0.60
CA PHE A 4 21.46 -0.44 1.69
C PHE A 4 20.42 -1.56 1.72
N TYR A 5 20.87 -2.81 1.56
CA TYR A 5 19.96 -3.95 1.66
C TYR A 5 19.50 -4.09 3.11
N VAL A 6 18.24 -3.79 3.38
CA VAL A 6 17.66 -3.85 4.72
C VAL A 6 17.07 -5.23 4.96
N GLN A 7 17.50 -5.88 6.03
CA GLN A 7 16.95 -7.15 6.49
C GLN A 7 16.24 -6.96 7.83
N ARG A 8 15.08 -7.62 8.00
CA ARG A 8 14.27 -7.59 9.22
C ARG A 8 13.66 -8.98 9.47
N GLY A 9 13.61 -9.38 10.73
CA GLY A 9 13.04 -10.68 11.12
C GLY A 9 13.93 -11.88 10.78
N LYS A 10 13.32 -13.06 10.74
CA LYS A 10 13.99 -14.31 10.38
C LYS A 10 13.92 -14.49 8.87
N ILE A 11 15.09 -14.63 8.23
CA ILE A 11 15.23 -14.82 6.79
C ILE A 11 16.26 -15.92 6.54
N PRO A 12 16.20 -16.63 5.40
CA PRO A 12 17.22 -17.62 5.06
C PRO A 12 18.57 -16.97 4.75
N SER A 13 19.65 -17.74 4.90
CA SER A 13 21.02 -17.31 4.56
C SER A 13 21.23 -17.07 3.07
N LYS A 14 20.43 -17.72 2.22
CA LYS A 14 20.39 -17.56 0.77
C LYS A 14 18.95 -17.33 0.32
N ARG A 15 18.74 -16.50 -0.70
CA ARG A 15 17.41 -16.30 -1.32
C ARG A 15 16.96 -17.55 -2.07
N HIS A 16 15.64 -17.70 -2.25
CA HIS A 16 15.04 -18.76 -3.06
C HIS A 16 15.44 -20.16 -2.58
N ILE A 17 15.46 -20.35 -1.26
CA ILE A 17 15.64 -21.65 -0.64
C ILE A 17 14.42 -21.99 0.22
N GLN A 18 14.24 -23.27 0.47
CA GLN A 18 13.27 -23.72 1.45
C GLN A 18 13.65 -23.19 2.84
N PHE A 19 12.77 -22.41 3.45
CA PHE A 19 12.98 -21.83 4.78
C PHE A 19 11.91 -22.35 5.74
N ARG A 20 12.33 -22.89 6.88
CA ARG A 20 11.44 -23.53 7.86
C ARG A 20 11.50 -22.85 9.21
N ASP A 21 10.37 -22.85 9.92
CA ASP A 21 10.32 -22.46 11.32
C ASP A 21 10.85 -23.57 12.25
N ALA A 22 10.90 -23.29 13.55
CA ALA A 22 11.39 -24.25 14.55
C ALA A 22 10.52 -25.51 14.71
N LYS A 23 9.28 -25.50 14.19
CA LYS A 23 8.35 -26.63 14.20
C LYS A 23 8.38 -27.42 12.87
N GLY A 24 9.22 -27.01 11.92
CA GLY A 24 9.35 -27.62 10.61
C GLY A 24 8.35 -27.11 9.56
N ASN A 25 7.48 -26.15 9.89
CA ASN A 25 6.56 -25.56 8.91
C ASN A 25 7.32 -24.71 7.91
N LEU A 26 6.79 -24.62 6.68
CA LEU A 26 7.37 -23.79 5.64
C LEU A 26 6.96 -22.33 5.80
N TYR A 27 7.93 -21.44 5.69
CA TYR A 27 7.63 -20.06 5.34
C TYR A 27 7.30 -19.98 3.85
N HIS A 28 6.31 -19.16 3.50
CA HIS A 28 5.89 -18.94 2.12
C HIS A 28 6.66 -17.76 1.55
N GLU A 29 7.40 -17.97 0.46
CA GLU A 29 8.14 -16.90 -0.22
C GLU A 29 7.20 -16.05 -1.10
N GLU A 30 7.29 -14.73 -0.99
CA GLU A 30 6.65 -13.77 -1.89
C GLU A 30 7.71 -12.83 -2.47
N HIS A 31 7.66 -12.61 -3.78
CA HIS A 31 8.49 -11.66 -4.48
C HIS A 31 7.68 -10.40 -4.76
N ILE A 32 8.00 -9.30 -4.07
CA ILE A 32 7.31 -8.02 -4.22
C ILE A 32 8.19 -7.04 -4.99
N SER A 33 7.66 -6.55 -6.11
CA SER A 33 8.27 -5.53 -6.95
C SER A 33 7.18 -4.68 -7.62
N ARG A 34 7.56 -3.53 -8.18
CA ARG A 34 6.64 -2.71 -8.98
C ARG A 34 6.63 -3.10 -10.46
N GLU A 35 7.77 -3.57 -10.98
CA GLU A 35 7.99 -3.88 -12.40
C GLU A 35 8.21 -5.39 -12.64
N GLY A 36 7.61 -6.23 -11.80
CA GLY A 36 7.73 -7.69 -11.94
C GLY A 36 9.16 -8.18 -11.70
N PHE A 37 9.74 -8.90 -12.67
CA PHE A 37 11.12 -9.40 -12.55
C PHE A 37 12.18 -8.39 -12.99
N SER A 38 11.76 -7.21 -13.43
CA SER A 38 12.65 -6.10 -13.75
C SER A 38 12.70 -5.14 -12.57
N ASP A 39 13.87 -4.58 -12.29
CA ASP A 39 14.11 -3.60 -11.21
C ASP A 39 14.15 -4.16 -9.76
N VAL A 40 14.25 -3.26 -8.79
CA VAL A 40 14.41 -3.52 -7.36
C VAL A 40 13.18 -4.24 -6.81
N TYR A 41 13.45 -5.32 -6.09
CA TYR A 41 12.45 -6.14 -5.43
C TYR A 41 12.80 -6.43 -3.97
N SER A 42 11.80 -6.86 -3.22
CA SER A 42 11.94 -7.45 -1.88
C SER A 42 11.45 -8.89 -1.91
N ASN A 43 12.22 -9.81 -1.31
CA ASN A 43 11.73 -11.16 -1.00
C ASN A 43 11.22 -11.20 0.44
N LEU A 44 9.98 -11.62 0.62
CA LEU A 44 9.34 -11.78 1.92
C LEU A 44 9.13 -13.27 2.20
N TYR A 45 9.15 -13.63 3.48
CA TYR A 45 8.89 -14.99 3.96
C TYR A 45 7.77 -14.93 4.99
N HIS A 46 6.60 -15.47 4.64
CA HIS A 46 5.37 -15.35 5.43
C HIS A 46 5.09 -16.61 6.23
N ILE A 47 4.54 -16.45 7.43
CA ILE A 47 4.04 -17.57 8.25
C ILE A 47 2.79 -18.21 7.59
N HIS A 48 2.00 -17.41 6.90
CA HIS A 48 0.81 -17.83 6.16
C HIS A 48 0.89 -17.34 4.71
N PRO A 49 0.36 -18.09 3.73
CA PRO A 49 0.38 -17.65 2.34
C PRO A 49 -0.33 -16.29 2.19
N PRO A 50 0.31 -15.28 1.55
CA PRO A 50 -0.34 -13.98 1.30
C PRO A 50 -1.52 -14.08 0.32
N THR A 51 -1.60 -15.18 -0.43
CA THR A 51 -2.69 -15.47 -1.38
C THR A 51 -3.98 -15.96 -0.73
N ARG A 52 -4.01 -16.11 0.62
CA ARG A 52 -5.21 -16.60 1.32
C ARG A 52 -6.27 -15.50 1.38
N VAL A 53 -7.28 -15.60 0.52
CA VAL A 53 -8.45 -14.72 0.50
C VAL A 53 -9.68 -15.51 0.90
N ALA A 54 -10.44 -15.03 1.88
CA ALA A 54 -11.69 -15.65 2.31
C ALA A 54 -12.90 -15.21 1.47
N GLU A 55 -12.95 -13.90 1.16
CA GLU A 55 -14.01 -13.29 0.36
C GLU A 55 -13.47 -12.04 -0.35
N VAL A 56 -14.02 -11.73 -1.53
CA VAL A 56 -13.83 -10.44 -2.20
C VAL A 56 -15.16 -9.70 -2.15
N GLY A 57 -15.20 -8.63 -1.35
CA GLY A 57 -16.40 -7.81 -1.18
C GLY A 57 -16.73 -6.94 -2.39
N LYS A 58 -17.86 -6.24 -2.33
CA LYS A 58 -18.26 -5.28 -3.36
C LYS A 58 -17.27 -4.11 -3.42
N PHE A 59 -16.87 -3.75 -4.64
CA PHE A 59 -16.10 -2.54 -4.89
C PHE A 59 -17.02 -1.32 -4.95
N THR A 60 -16.72 -0.29 -4.16
CA THR A 60 -17.39 1.01 -4.21
C THR A 60 -16.45 2.00 -4.89
N PRO A 61 -16.74 2.44 -6.13
CA PRO A 61 -15.89 3.41 -6.81
C PRO A 61 -15.85 4.74 -6.08
N LEU A 62 -14.66 5.32 -5.95
CA LEU A 62 -14.50 6.68 -5.47
C LEU A 62 -14.61 7.66 -6.65
N ALA A 63 -15.77 8.27 -6.81
CA ALA A 63 -16.00 9.30 -7.83
C ALA A 63 -15.67 10.69 -7.27
N LEU A 64 -14.58 11.29 -7.73
CA LEU A 64 -14.19 12.65 -7.34
C LEU A 64 -14.88 13.67 -8.25
N LYS A 65 -15.57 14.65 -7.64
CA LYS A 65 -16.17 15.78 -8.37
C LYS A 65 -15.22 16.97 -8.34
N ALA A 66 -14.86 17.47 -9.53
CA ALA A 66 -14.05 18.67 -9.64
C ALA A 66 -14.82 19.90 -9.13
N ALA A 67 -14.10 20.88 -8.60
CA ALA A 67 -14.70 22.15 -8.22
C ALA A 67 -15.35 22.82 -9.45
N GLU A 68 -16.58 23.32 -9.27
CA GLU A 68 -17.30 24.04 -10.33
C GLU A 68 -16.60 25.36 -10.67
N ASP A 69 -16.08 26.02 -9.64
CA ASP A 69 -15.21 27.19 -9.76
C ASP A 69 -13.81 26.77 -10.23
N ARG A 70 -13.53 27.06 -11.50
CA ARG A 70 -12.23 26.82 -12.15
C ARG A 70 -11.28 28.02 -12.08
N VAL A 71 -11.65 29.08 -11.37
CA VAL A 71 -10.77 30.24 -11.22
C VAL A 71 -9.58 29.85 -10.37
N HIS A 72 -8.39 30.06 -10.92
CA HIS A 72 -7.15 29.81 -10.21
C HIS A 72 -6.94 30.89 -9.16
N ARG A 73 -6.95 30.48 -7.89
CA ARG A 73 -6.72 31.37 -6.74
C ARG A 73 -6.11 30.60 -5.59
N HIS A 74 -5.41 31.31 -4.73
CA HIS A 74 -4.88 30.74 -3.50
C HIS A 74 -6.03 30.28 -2.60
N ARG A 75 -5.89 29.09 -2.01
CA ARG A 75 -6.86 28.52 -1.08
C ARG A 75 -6.15 28.11 0.20
N HIS A 76 -6.61 28.61 1.33
CA HIS A 76 -6.19 28.12 2.64
C HIS A 76 -7.13 26.98 3.06
N LEU A 77 -6.59 25.77 3.20
CA LEU A 77 -7.36 24.58 3.56
C LEU A 77 -7.29 24.36 5.08
N GLU A 78 -8.40 24.61 5.78
CA GLU A 78 -8.49 24.43 7.24
C GLU A 78 -8.99 23.03 7.60
N THR A 79 -8.22 22.00 7.22
CA THR A 79 -8.63 20.59 7.38
C THR A 79 -8.86 20.16 8.83
N TYR A 80 -8.18 20.81 9.79
CA TYR A 80 -8.37 20.58 11.22
C TYR A 80 -9.76 20.94 11.74
N LYS A 81 -10.54 21.74 10.98
CA LYS A 81 -11.94 22.06 11.31
C LYS A 81 -12.92 20.99 10.83
N PHE A 82 -12.45 19.99 10.10
CA PHE A 82 -13.33 18.92 9.63
C PHE A 82 -13.70 17.99 10.77
N GLU A 83 -15.00 17.73 10.90
CA GLU A 83 -15.47 16.66 11.78
C GLU A 83 -14.94 15.30 11.29
N ALA A 84 -14.32 14.55 12.20
CA ALA A 84 -13.92 13.17 11.93
C ALA A 84 -15.16 12.32 11.66
N LYS A 85 -15.10 11.51 10.60
CA LYS A 85 -16.16 10.57 10.18
C LYS A 85 -15.50 9.32 9.60
N GLY A 86 -16.16 8.17 9.65
CA GLY A 86 -15.69 6.93 9.02
C GLY A 86 -14.38 6.37 9.62
N ASP A 87 -13.67 5.58 8.81
CA ASP A 87 -12.39 4.94 9.13
C ASP A 87 -11.24 5.50 8.25
N ILE A 88 -10.06 4.87 8.29
CA ILE A 88 -8.90 5.29 7.49
C ILE A 88 -9.12 5.25 5.98
N PHE A 89 -10.16 4.56 5.48
CA PHE A 89 -10.48 4.48 4.06
C PHE A 89 -11.62 5.42 3.69
N THR A 90 -12.71 5.36 4.46
CA THR A 90 -14.01 6.03 4.22
C THR A 90 -14.11 7.43 4.81
N GLY A 91 -13.29 7.75 5.82
CA GLY A 91 -13.27 9.05 6.48
C GLY A 91 -12.50 10.14 5.75
N ARG A 92 -11.67 9.74 4.78
CA ARG A 92 -10.80 10.62 4.01
C ARG A 92 -11.61 11.52 3.08
N ARG A 93 -11.27 12.79 3.04
CA ARG A 93 -11.91 13.79 2.16
C ARG A 93 -10.93 14.23 1.08
N ALA A 94 -11.35 14.19 -0.18
CA ALA A 94 -10.52 14.66 -1.29
C ALA A 94 -10.37 16.18 -1.22
N LEU A 95 -9.12 16.66 -1.23
CA LEU A 95 -8.76 18.07 -1.14
C LEU A 95 -8.47 18.66 -2.51
N ALA A 96 -7.71 17.93 -3.32
CA ALA A 96 -7.39 18.28 -4.71
C ALA A 96 -7.00 17.00 -5.46
N PHE A 97 -7.21 16.99 -6.77
CA PHE A 97 -6.85 15.88 -7.62
C PHE A 97 -6.64 16.32 -9.07
N ASN A 98 -5.91 15.51 -9.83
CA ASN A 98 -5.81 15.57 -11.27
C ASN A 98 -5.92 14.13 -11.84
N ASN A 99 -5.49 13.90 -13.07
CA ASN A 99 -5.56 12.59 -13.70
C ASN A 99 -4.58 11.56 -13.11
N ASP A 100 -3.58 12.01 -12.34
CA ASP A 100 -2.47 11.17 -11.87
C ASP A 100 -2.45 11.01 -10.33
N VAL A 101 -2.88 12.04 -9.61
CA VAL A 101 -2.72 12.16 -8.15
C VAL A 101 -3.99 12.73 -7.53
N ALA A 102 -4.36 12.18 -6.37
CA ALA A 102 -5.37 12.74 -5.50
C ALA A 102 -4.82 12.89 -4.08
N MET A 103 -5.07 14.05 -3.47
CA MET A 103 -4.70 14.37 -2.10
C MET A 103 -5.93 14.28 -1.21
N PHE A 104 -5.78 13.61 -0.07
CA PHE A 104 -6.81 13.42 0.93
C PHE A 104 -6.34 13.93 2.29
N THR A 105 -7.27 14.19 3.20
CA THR A 105 -7.00 14.29 4.64
C THR A 105 -6.58 12.96 5.24
#